data_AF-A0A7D5PAS5-F1
#
_entry.id   AF-A0A7D5PAS5-F1
#
_cell.length_a   1.000
_cell.length_b   1.000
_cell.length_c   1.000
_cell.angle_alpha   90.00
_cell.angle_beta   90.00
_cell.angle_gamma   90.00
#
_symmetry.space_group_name_H-M   'P 1'
#
loop_
_entity.id
_entity.type
_entity.pdbx_description
1 polymer ?
#
loop_
_entity_poly.entity_id
_entity_poly.type
_entity_poly.pdbx_seq_one_letter_code
_entity_poly.pdbx_strand_id
1 'polypeptide(L)'
;MVAVYRHDVHKLRGRSHGAAADTYHGVPVNETVPLHADRDGAQLSRPRGEPEQTVANHASPYRLSLLTGETAVDTERIRVAADGGVQDLLTPADPERLHARWLTSDVAAAFNESLYYPYTSLQYHTLLTAALLHSYRAGHAFADLALVATAPDTTNAGGELTRDPETALAAEGVEPHRAILWTPDIAFHVTATPGDRPAAGLGDQPARSFADTWSRLPDHPLDVDGERRWRILDAQLRRIRSWSAALAFIDEFTAAHASAGVDRGDGT
;
A
#
# COMPACT_ATOMS: atom_id res chain seq x y z
N MET A 1 -0.71 15.05 -10.25
CA MET A 1 -0.69 13.79 -9.49
C MET A 1 -2.05 13.08 -9.46
N VAL A 2 -3.20 13.78 -9.51
CA VAL A 2 -4.56 13.19 -9.48
C VAL A 2 -4.76 11.91 -10.30
N ALA A 3 -4.38 11.89 -11.59
CA ALA A 3 -4.65 10.77 -12.49
C ALA A 3 -4.14 9.41 -11.97
N VAL A 4 -3.01 9.35 -11.27
CA VAL A 4 -2.49 8.06 -10.74
C VAL A 4 -3.43 7.46 -9.69
N TYR A 5 -4.09 8.28 -8.88
CA TYR A 5 -5.05 7.79 -7.87
C TYR A 5 -6.40 7.39 -8.47
N ARG A 6 -6.57 7.53 -9.80
CA ARG A 6 -7.82 7.24 -10.51
C ARG A 6 -7.64 6.28 -11.70
N HIS A 7 -6.41 5.88 -12.03
CA HIS A 7 -6.10 5.14 -13.26
C HIS A 7 -6.63 3.69 -13.29
N ASP A 8 -6.87 3.10 -12.12
CA ASP A 8 -7.21 1.68 -12.00
C ASP A 8 -8.59 1.46 -11.36
N VAL A 9 -9.46 2.46 -11.41
CA VAL A 9 -10.82 2.41 -10.83
C VAL A 9 -11.67 1.29 -11.42
N HIS A 10 -11.41 0.88 -12.65
CA HIS A 10 -12.07 -0.29 -13.24
C HIS A 10 -11.88 -1.58 -12.42
N LYS A 11 -10.77 -1.73 -11.69
CA LYS A 11 -10.48 -2.89 -10.82
C LYS A 11 -11.35 -2.91 -9.56
N LEU A 12 -11.62 -1.74 -8.97
CA LEU A 12 -12.59 -1.59 -7.85
C LEU A 12 -14.02 -2.01 -8.24
N ARG A 13 -14.27 -2.14 -9.55
CA ARG A 13 -15.58 -2.53 -10.10
C ARG A 13 -15.59 -3.94 -10.67
N GLY A 14 -14.50 -4.70 -10.49
CA GLY A 14 -14.33 -6.04 -11.06
C GLY A 14 -14.39 -6.06 -12.60
N ARG A 15 -14.04 -4.95 -13.26
CA ARG A 15 -14.06 -4.83 -14.72
C ARG A 15 -12.66 -5.03 -15.30
N SER A 16 -12.60 -5.53 -16.52
CA SER A 16 -11.36 -5.54 -17.30
C SER A 16 -11.00 -4.14 -17.79
N HIS A 17 -9.74 -3.94 -18.15
CA HIS A 17 -9.26 -2.66 -18.68
C HIS A 17 -10.00 -2.23 -19.96
N GLY A 18 -10.29 -3.18 -20.86
CA GLY A 18 -11.04 -2.91 -22.10
C GLY A 18 -12.52 -2.53 -21.88
N ALA A 19 -13.04 -2.71 -20.66
CA ALA A 19 -14.38 -2.29 -20.25
C ALA A 19 -14.34 -1.13 -19.23
N ALA A 20 -13.18 -0.47 -19.08
CA ALA A 20 -13.01 0.70 -18.23
C ALA A 20 -13.87 1.86 -18.75
N ALA A 21 -14.58 2.52 -17.85
CA ALA A 21 -15.29 3.75 -18.17
C ALA A 21 -14.36 4.94 -17.95
N ASP A 22 -14.48 5.98 -18.78
CA ASP A 22 -13.67 7.21 -18.64
C ASP A 22 -14.13 8.09 -17.47
N THR A 23 -15.32 7.82 -16.93
CA THR A 23 -15.87 8.54 -15.78
C THR A 23 -16.54 7.62 -14.76
N TYR A 24 -16.53 8.05 -13.50
CA TYR A 24 -17.25 7.44 -12.38
C TYR A 24 -17.91 8.55 -11.55
N HIS A 25 -19.25 8.60 -11.52
CA HIS A 25 -20.01 9.68 -10.86
C HIS A 25 -19.55 11.10 -11.25
N GLY A 26 -19.25 11.32 -12.53
CA GLY A 26 -18.78 12.60 -13.05
C GLY A 26 -17.29 12.89 -12.81
N VAL A 27 -16.58 12.02 -12.09
CA VAL A 27 -15.13 12.10 -11.88
C VAL A 27 -14.40 11.41 -13.03
N PRO A 28 -13.43 12.06 -13.71
CA PRO A 28 -12.56 11.41 -14.69
C PRO A 28 -11.71 10.31 -14.04
N VAL A 29 -11.71 9.13 -14.64
CA VAL A 29 -11.00 7.93 -14.13
C VAL A 29 -10.41 7.12 -15.29
N ASN A 30 -9.53 6.19 -14.96
CA ASN A 30 -8.85 5.28 -15.90
C ASN A 30 -7.98 5.97 -16.96
N GLU A 31 -7.57 7.21 -16.69
CA GLU A 31 -6.57 7.91 -17.51
C GLU A 31 -5.21 7.20 -17.42
N THR A 32 -4.48 7.19 -18.54
CA THR A 32 -3.14 6.60 -18.59
C THR A 32 -2.18 7.32 -17.66
N VAL A 33 -1.46 6.55 -16.84
CA VAL A 33 -0.37 7.09 -16.00
C VAL A 33 0.87 7.31 -16.87
N PRO A 34 1.42 8.53 -16.93
CA PRO A 34 2.58 8.83 -17.79
C PRO A 34 3.89 8.28 -17.21
N LEU A 35 4.97 8.45 -17.98
CA LEU A 35 6.35 8.10 -17.59
C LEU A 35 6.52 6.61 -17.21
N HIS A 36 5.65 5.74 -17.74
CA HIS A 36 5.65 4.30 -17.49
C HIS A 36 5.49 3.91 -16.01
N ALA A 37 5.07 4.82 -15.13
CA ALA A 37 5.03 4.57 -13.69
C ALA A 37 4.11 3.40 -13.31
N ASP A 38 2.96 3.25 -13.97
CA ASP A 38 2.04 2.12 -13.74
C ASP A 38 2.68 0.78 -14.14
N ARG A 39 3.33 0.73 -15.31
CA ARG A 39 4.05 -0.46 -15.77
C ARG A 39 5.16 -0.87 -14.81
N ASP A 40 5.94 0.09 -14.33
CA ASP A 40 7.04 -0.17 -13.40
C ASP A 40 6.51 -0.55 -12.00
N GLY A 41 5.42 0.09 -11.54
CA GLY A 41 4.69 -0.27 -10.31
C GLY A 41 4.17 -1.71 -10.34
N ALA A 42 3.58 -2.12 -11.47
CA ALA A 42 3.16 -3.50 -11.68
C ALA A 42 4.34 -4.48 -11.59
N GLN A 43 5.51 -4.14 -12.14
CA GLN A 43 6.69 -5.01 -12.12
C GLN A 43 7.32 -5.19 -10.74
N LEU A 44 7.07 -4.29 -9.79
CA LEU A 44 7.40 -4.48 -8.38
C LEU A 44 6.54 -5.61 -7.75
N SER A 45 5.31 -5.79 -8.21
CA SER A 45 4.35 -6.70 -7.57
C SER A 45 4.16 -8.03 -8.30
N ARG A 46 4.31 -8.04 -9.63
CA ARG A 46 4.05 -9.21 -10.49
C ARG A 46 5.12 -9.41 -11.58
N PRO A 47 5.35 -10.66 -12.03
CA PRO A 47 6.31 -10.96 -13.10
C PRO A 47 5.95 -10.22 -14.39
N ARG A 48 6.97 -10.00 -15.22
CA ARG A 48 6.77 -9.61 -16.63
C ARG A 48 6.19 -10.80 -17.40
N GLY A 49 5.40 -10.52 -18.43
CA GLY A 49 4.85 -11.52 -19.36
C GLY A 49 3.39 -11.86 -19.11
N GLU A 50 2.94 -12.97 -19.71
CA GLU A 50 1.58 -13.47 -19.52
C GLU A 50 1.44 -14.12 -18.15
N PRO A 51 0.50 -13.66 -17.32
CA PRO A 51 0.38 -14.14 -15.97
C PRO A 51 -0.29 -15.53 -15.93
N GLU A 52 0.36 -16.48 -15.25
CA GLU A 52 -0.28 -17.74 -14.84
C GLU A 52 -1.08 -17.52 -13.56
N GLN A 53 -2.30 -18.06 -13.50
CA GLN A 53 -3.16 -17.95 -12.32
C GLN A 53 -2.49 -18.65 -11.13
N THR A 54 -2.14 -17.90 -10.07
CA THR A 54 -1.41 -18.49 -8.94
C THR A 54 -2.29 -19.23 -7.94
N VAL A 55 -3.61 -19.05 -8.01
CA VAL A 55 -4.59 -19.77 -7.17
C VAL A 55 -5.73 -20.26 -8.04
N ALA A 56 -5.84 -21.58 -8.20
CA ALA A 56 -6.90 -22.20 -8.99
C ALA A 56 -8.29 -21.75 -8.51
N ASN A 57 -9.19 -21.46 -9.45
CA ASN A 57 -10.58 -21.08 -9.21
C ASN A 57 -10.81 -19.75 -8.47
N HIS A 58 -9.76 -18.98 -8.16
CA HIS A 58 -9.93 -17.62 -7.66
C HIS A 58 -10.18 -16.65 -8.83
N ALA A 59 -11.45 -16.36 -9.12
CA ALA A 59 -11.87 -15.41 -10.16
C ALA A 59 -12.43 -14.09 -9.57
N SER A 60 -12.23 -13.87 -8.27
CA SER A 60 -12.75 -12.70 -7.55
C SER A 60 -11.80 -11.50 -7.66
N PRO A 61 -12.31 -10.25 -7.79
CA PRO A 61 -11.50 -9.04 -7.70
C PRO A 61 -11.06 -8.73 -6.26
N TYR A 62 -11.63 -9.41 -5.27
CA TYR A 62 -11.22 -9.24 -3.88
C TYR A 62 -9.85 -9.89 -3.64
N ARG A 63 -9.03 -9.23 -2.82
CA ARG A 63 -7.70 -9.71 -2.43
C ARG A 63 -7.82 -10.92 -1.51
N LEU A 64 -6.88 -11.85 -1.56
CA LEU A 64 -6.64 -12.85 -0.50
C LEU A 64 -5.60 -12.30 0.49
N SER A 65 -5.87 -12.40 1.78
CA SER A 65 -4.91 -12.05 2.83
C SER A 65 -3.79 -13.09 2.89
N LEU A 66 -2.54 -12.63 2.99
CA LEU A 66 -1.41 -13.53 3.31
C LEU A 66 -1.39 -13.93 4.79
N LEU A 67 -2.03 -13.16 5.67
CA LEU A 67 -2.09 -13.43 7.09
C LEU A 67 -3.10 -14.54 7.42
N THR A 68 -4.31 -14.47 6.85
CA THR A 68 -5.39 -15.43 7.16
C THR A 68 -5.60 -16.46 6.06
N GLY A 69 -5.18 -16.19 4.82
CA GLY A 69 -5.50 -17.01 3.64
C GLY A 69 -6.93 -16.83 3.13
N GLU A 70 -7.75 -16.07 3.84
CA GLU A 70 -9.12 -15.76 3.46
C GLU A 70 -9.16 -14.58 2.51
N THR A 71 -10.28 -14.39 1.81
CA THR A 71 -10.52 -13.13 1.12
C THR A 71 -10.42 -12.00 2.14
N ALA A 72 -9.70 -10.93 1.84
CA ALA A 72 -9.55 -9.70 2.63
C ALA A 72 -10.86 -8.88 2.70
N VAL A 73 -11.96 -9.61 2.73
CA VAL A 73 -13.33 -9.19 2.88
C VAL A 73 -13.66 -9.39 4.35
N ASP A 74 -13.60 -8.30 5.10
CA ASP A 74 -14.52 -8.16 6.22
C ASP A 74 -15.88 -7.74 5.63
N THR A 75 -16.97 -8.24 6.19
CA THR A 75 -18.33 -7.83 5.80
C THR A 75 -18.46 -6.30 5.89
N GLU A 76 -17.72 -5.68 6.81
CA GLU A 76 -17.67 -4.23 6.96
C GLU A 76 -16.96 -3.53 5.79
N ARG A 77 -15.83 -4.05 5.30
CA ARG A 77 -15.13 -3.46 4.14
C ARG A 77 -15.97 -3.46 2.88
N ILE A 78 -16.78 -4.51 2.66
CA ILE A 78 -17.73 -4.56 1.54
C ILE A 78 -18.85 -3.55 1.72
N ARG A 79 -19.37 -3.36 2.95
CA ARG A 79 -20.38 -2.33 3.22
C ARG A 79 -19.83 -0.94 2.94
N VAL A 80 -18.63 -0.62 3.45
CA VAL A 80 -17.96 0.67 3.19
C VAL A 80 -17.74 0.89 1.69
N ALA A 81 -17.34 -0.14 0.94
CA ALA A 81 -17.20 -0.05 -0.52
C ALA A 81 -18.54 0.15 -1.25
N ALA A 82 -19.62 -0.46 -0.76
CA ALA A 82 -20.97 -0.34 -1.31
C ALA A 82 -21.66 0.99 -0.95
N ASP A 83 -21.37 1.57 0.21
CA ASP A 83 -21.99 2.78 0.76
C ASP A 83 -21.28 4.07 0.30
N GLY A 84 -20.85 4.12 -0.96
CA GLY A 84 -20.21 5.31 -1.54
C GLY A 84 -18.72 5.46 -1.25
N GLY A 85 -18.08 4.51 -0.56
CA GLY A 85 -16.64 4.57 -0.24
C GLY A 85 -15.72 4.68 -1.46
N VAL A 86 -16.10 4.07 -2.59
CA VAL A 86 -15.36 4.25 -3.86
C VAL A 86 -15.50 5.69 -4.40
N GLN A 87 -16.67 6.31 -4.27
CA GLN A 87 -16.86 7.70 -4.68
C GLN A 87 -16.06 8.64 -3.77
N ASP A 88 -16.10 8.43 -2.46
CA ASP A 88 -15.37 9.22 -1.48
C ASP A 88 -13.85 9.11 -1.65
N LEU A 89 -13.34 7.94 -2.03
CA LEU A 89 -11.92 7.73 -2.36
C LEU A 89 -11.46 8.59 -3.55
N LEU A 90 -12.35 8.84 -4.53
CA LEU A 90 -12.00 9.44 -5.82
C LEU A 90 -12.36 10.92 -5.96
N THR A 91 -13.33 11.39 -5.17
CA THR A 91 -13.93 12.73 -5.31
C THR A 91 -12.94 13.89 -5.13
N PRO A 92 -11.99 13.88 -4.16
CA PRO A 92 -11.10 15.02 -3.97
C PRO A 92 -10.30 15.36 -5.23
N ALA A 93 -10.19 16.65 -5.53
CA ALA A 93 -9.37 17.15 -6.64
C ALA A 93 -7.92 17.43 -6.21
N ASP A 94 -7.69 17.62 -4.91
CA ASP A 94 -6.37 17.81 -4.35
C ASP A 94 -5.60 16.48 -4.32
N PRO A 95 -4.42 16.40 -4.95
CA PRO A 95 -3.68 15.15 -5.03
C PRO A 95 -3.14 14.67 -3.68
N GLU A 96 -2.81 15.55 -2.75
CA GLU A 96 -2.31 15.16 -1.43
C GLU A 96 -3.42 14.51 -0.60
N ARG A 97 -4.63 15.09 -0.66
CA ARG A 97 -5.82 14.47 -0.06
C ARG A 97 -6.20 13.14 -0.71
N LEU A 98 -6.02 12.99 -2.02
CA LEU A 98 -6.15 11.68 -2.69
C LEU A 98 -5.11 10.69 -2.16
N HIS A 99 -3.85 11.11 -2.02
CA HIS A 99 -2.79 10.28 -1.48
C HIS A 99 -3.13 9.78 -0.07
N ALA A 100 -3.50 10.68 0.83
CA ALA A 100 -3.89 10.34 2.19
C ALA A 100 -5.09 9.37 2.23
N ARG A 101 -6.13 9.61 1.40
CA ARG A 101 -7.27 8.70 1.30
C ARG A 101 -6.89 7.31 0.83
N TRP A 102 -5.99 7.19 -0.16
CA TRP A 102 -5.48 5.90 -0.60
C TRP A 102 -4.60 5.24 0.45
N LEU A 103 -3.78 6.01 1.16
CA LEU A 103 -2.89 5.52 2.21
C LEU A 103 -3.67 4.88 3.37
N THR A 104 -4.87 5.38 3.67
CA THR A 104 -5.72 4.89 4.75
C THR A 104 -6.96 4.12 4.28
N SER A 105 -7.02 3.67 3.02
CA SER A 105 -8.25 3.11 2.44
C SER A 105 -8.45 1.62 2.75
N ASP A 106 -9.45 1.30 3.57
CA ASP A 106 -9.97 -0.07 3.69
C ASP A 106 -10.65 -0.57 2.41
N VAL A 107 -11.29 0.34 1.65
CA VAL A 107 -11.96 0.01 0.39
C VAL A 107 -10.95 -0.49 -0.63
N ALA A 108 -9.88 0.25 -0.90
CA ALA A 108 -8.88 -0.16 -1.87
C ALA A 108 -8.04 -1.36 -1.40
N ALA A 109 -7.86 -1.52 -0.08
CA ALA A 109 -7.16 -2.66 0.51
C ALA A 109 -7.83 -4.00 0.16
N ALA A 110 -9.17 -4.00 0.07
CA ALA A 110 -9.97 -5.20 -0.19
C ALA A 110 -9.81 -5.76 -1.62
N PHE A 111 -9.24 -5.01 -2.56
CA PHE A 111 -9.13 -5.43 -3.96
C PHE A 111 -7.71 -5.86 -4.33
N ASN A 112 -7.63 -6.90 -5.16
CA ASN A 112 -6.36 -7.29 -5.76
C ASN A 112 -5.96 -6.36 -6.92
N GLU A 113 -4.67 -6.24 -7.18
CA GLU A 113 -4.16 -5.52 -8.36
C GLU A 113 -4.47 -6.30 -9.65
N SER A 114 -4.47 -7.62 -9.56
CA SER A 114 -4.63 -8.55 -10.69
C SER A 114 -5.27 -9.85 -10.23
N LEU A 115 -6.29 -10.32 -10.97
CA LEU A 115 -6.98 -11.59 -10.71
C LEU A 115 -6.04 -12.80 -10.70
N TYR A 116 -4.96 -12.75 -11.49
CA TYR A 116 -3.95 -13.80 -11.55
C TYR A 116 -3.04 -13.87 -10.32
N TYR A 117 -2.97 -12.78 -9.53
CA TYR A 117 -2.13 -12.65 -8.35
C TYR A 117 -2.97 -12.14 -7.17
N PRO A 118 -3.86 -12.98 -6.61
CA PRO A 118 -4.90 -12.54 -5.68
C PRO A 118 -4.36 -11.99 -4.36
N TYR A 119 -3.10 -12.23 -4.01
CA TYR A 119 -2.44 -11.66 -2.84
C TYR A 119 -1.88 -10.24 -3.06
N THR A 120 -1.83 -9.76 -4.29
CA THR A 120 -1.45 -8.36 -4.59
C THR A 120 -2.55 -7.41 -4.12
N SER A 121 -2.21 -6.14 -3.87
CA SER A 121 -3.18 -5.16 -3.39
C SER A 121 -3.26 -3.94 -4.30
N LEU A 122 -4.47 -3.57 -4.68
CA LEU A 122 -4.73 -2.41 -5.51
C LEU A 122 -4.34 -1.10 -4.81
N GLN A 123 -4.60 -0.99 -3.51
CA GLN A 123 -4.16 0.13 -2.68
C GLN A 123 -2.66 0.36 -2.84
N TYR A 124 -1.88 -0.67 -2.52
CA TYR A 124 -0.43 -0.56 -2.50
C TYR A 124 0.19 -0.48 -3.89
N HIS A 125 -0.41 -1.09 -4.91
CA HIS A 125 -0.04 -0.82 -6.31
C HIS A 125 -0.19 0.66 -6.66
N THR A 126 -1.31 1.26 -6.31
CA THR A 126 -1.60 2.67 -6.61
C THR A 126 -0.66 3.60 -5.87
N LEU A 127 -0.36 3.33 -4.59
CA LEU A 127 0.60 4.10 -3.78
C LEU A 127 2.03 3.99 -4.34
N LEU A 128 2.48 2.78 -4.70
CA LEU A 128 3.78 2.57 -5.34
C LEU A 128 3.86 3.33 -6.66
N THR A 129 2.84 3.22 -7.50
CA THR A 129 2.75 3.93 -8.79
C THR A 129 2.79 5.44 -8.61
N ALA A 130 2.17 5.96 -7.55
CA ALA A 130 2.21 7.37 -7.23
C ALA A 130 3.61 7.84 -6.81
N ALA A 131 4.33 7.06 -5.98
CA ALA A 131 5.69 7.37 -5.57
C ALA A 131 6.67 7.34 -6.76
N LEU A 132 6.51 6.36 -7.65
CA LEU A 132 7.27 6.30 -8.91
C LEU A 132 6.97 7.52 -9.79
N LEU A 133 5.69 7.82 -10.06
CA LEU A 133 5.31 8.96 -10.88
C LEU A 133 5.80 10.30 -10.31
N HIS A 134 5.69 10.47 -9.00
CA HIS A 134 6.19 11.65 -8.31
C HIS A 134 7.71 11.82 -8.53
N SER A 135 8.47 10.74 -8.33
CA SER A 135 9.93 10.76 -8.49
C SER A 135 10.35 10.96 -9.94
N TYR A 136 9.66 10.31 -10.90
CA TYR A 136 9.94 10.44 -12.33
C TYR A 136 9.63 11.85 -12.83
N ARG A 137 8.57 12.49 -12.32
CA ARG A 137 8.27 13.91 -12.62
C ARG A 137 9.32 14.87 -12.07
N ALA A 138 9.98 14.50 -10.97
CA ALA A 138 11.11 15.25 -10.43
C ALA A 138 12.44 14.97 -11.17
N GLY A 139 12.43 14.13 -12.21
CA GLY A 139 13.60 13.85 -13.04
C GLY A 139 14.47 12.69 -12.55
N HIS A 140 14.02 11.95 -11.54
CA HIS A 140 14.73 10.77 -11.04
C HIS A 140 14.40 9.52 -11.87
N ALA A 141 15.40 8.67 -12.09
CA ALA A 141 15.22 7.34 -12.64
C ALA A 141 14.82 6.33 -11.54
N PHE A 142 14.37 5.14 -11.93
CA PHE A 142 14.09 4.06 -10.97
C PHE A 142 15.31 3.71 -10.10
N ALA A 143 16.50 3.70 -10.71
CA ALA A 143 17.76 3.37 -10.04
C ALA A 143 18.13 4.35 -8.91
N ASP A 144 17.58 5.56 -8.92
CA ASP A 144 17.83 6.56 -7.89
C ASP A 144 16.98 6.32 -6.63
N LEU A 145 15.97 5.44 -6.71
CA LEU A 145 14.97 5.29 -5.66
C LEU A 145 15.44 4.35 -4.57
N ALA A 146 15.06 4.68 -3.33
CA ALA A 146 15.26 3.85 -2.17
C ALA A 146 13.95 3.67 -1.39
N LEU A 147 13.83 2.52 -0.73
CA LEU A 147 12.88 2.30 0.34
C LEU A 147 13.47 2.89 1.62
N VAL A 148 12.77 3.85 2.21
CA VAL A 148 13.03 4.33 3.57
C VAL A 148 12.07 3.63 4.52
N ALA A 149 12.61 3.10 5.62
CA ALA A 149 11.84 2.45 6.67
C ALA A 149 12.09 3.13 8.01
N THR A 150 11.04 3.69 8.61
CA THR A 150 11.14 4.40 9.89
C THR A 150 10.07 3.93 10.86
N ALA A 151 10.35 4.08 12.15
CA ALA A 151 9.28 4.13 13.13
C ALA A 151 8.33 5.30 12.76
N PRO A 152 7.02 5.14 12.92
CA PRO A 152 6.08 6.20 12.60
C PRO A 152 6.27 7.33 13.59
N ASP A 153 6.06 8.55 13.11
CA ASP A 153 6.08 9.71 13.97
C ASP A 153 4.83 9.72 14.86
N THR A 154 4.98 9.22 16.08
CA THR A 154 3.92 9.17 17.10
C THR A 154 3.90 10.42 17.97
N THR A 155 4.70 11.45 17.65
CA THR A 155 4.84 12.64 18.52
C THR A 155 3.55 13.48 18.63
N ASN A 156 2.56 13.26 17.76
CA ASN A 156 1.22 13.85 17.87
C ASN A 156 0.16 12.93 18.51
N ALA A 157 0.49 11.68 18.82
CA ALA A 157 -0.45 10.67 19.27
C ALA A 157 -0.28 10.35 20.77
N GLY A 158 -0.73 11.28 21.62
CA GLY A 158 -1.12 10.97 23.00
C GLY A 158 -2.41 10.14 23.11
N GLY A 159 -2.86 9.54 22.00
CA GLY A 159 -4.09 8.77 21.85
C GLY A 159 -3.98 7.84 20.64
N GLU A 160 -4.82 6.82 20.61
CA GLU A 160 -4.93 5.78 19.57
C GLU A 160 -4.74 6.33 18.14
N LEU A 161 -3.83 5.74 17.36
CA LEU A 161 -3.56 6.18 15.98
C LEU A 161 -4.83 5.99 15.14
N THR A 162 -5.54 7.07 14.86
CA THR A 162 -6.69 7.04 13.96
C THR A 162 -6.18 7.05 12.52
N ARG A 163 -6.46 5.98 11.78
CA ARG A 163 -6.07 5.86 10.36
C ARG A 163 -7.12 6.51 9.46
N ASP A 164 -7.30 7.81 9.62
CA ASP A 164 -8.16 8.61 8.74
C ASP A 164 -7.31 9.57 7.88
N PRO A 165 -7.87 10.04 6.74
CA PRO A 165 -7.12 10.88 5.80
C PRO A 165 -6.66 12.23 6.38
N GLU A 166 -7.39 12.82 7.33
CA GLU A 166 -7.01 14.12 7.90
C GLU A 166 -5.85 13.96 8.88
N THR A 167 -5.86 12.89 9.69
CA THR A 167 -4.70 12.55 10.53
C THR A 167 -3.49 12.21 9.67
N ALA A 168 -3.66 11.49 8.56
CA ALA A 168 -2.57 11.19 7.63
C ALA A 168 -1.99 12.47 6.99
N LEU A 169 -2.83 13.45 6.62
CA LEU A 169 -2.37 14.73 6.07
C LEU A 169 -1.58 15.58 7.07
N ALA A 170 -1.92 15.49 8.35
CA ALA A 170 -1.28 16.27 9.42
C ALA A 170 0.00 15.60 9.97
N ALA A 171 0.23 14.32 9.68
CA ALA A 171 1.37 13.58 10.22
C ALA A 171 2.68 13.94 9.51
N GLU A 172 3.71 14.36 10.25
CA GLU A 172 5.02 14.70 9.66
C GLU A 172 5.67 13.48 8.98
N GLY A 173 5.40 12.28 9.49
CA GLY A 173 5.83 11.01 8.91
C GLY A 173 5.09 10.58 7.64
N VAL A 174 4.18 11.39 7.09
CA VAL A 174 3.48 11.11 5.83
C VAL A 174 3.90 12.15 4.79
N GLU A 175 4.95 11.83 4.03
CA GLU A 175 5.34 12.67 2.88
C GLU A 175 4.39 12.47 1.69
N PRO A 176 3.74 13.53 1.17
CA PRO A 176 2.83 13.42 0.04
C PRO A 176 3.44 12.71 -1.16
N HIS A 177 2.68 11.75 -1.69
CA HIS A 177 3.02 10.86 -2.80
C HIS A 177 4.18 9.90 -2.58
N ARG A 178 4.97 10.05 -1.51
CA ARG A 178 6.14 9.21 -1.22
C ARG A 178 5.84 8.16 -0.17
N ALA A 179 4.97 8.46 0.79
CA ALA A 179 4.53 7.48 1.78
C ALA A 179 3.70 6.38 1.10
N ILE A 180 4.14 5.14 1.21
CA ILE A 180 3.49 3.97 0.61
C ILE A 180 2.89 3.01 1.64
N LEU A 181 3.22 3.20 2.92
CA LEU A 181 2.65 2.50 4.06
C LEU A 181 2.76 3.41 5.28
N TRP A 182 1.69 3.47 6.07
CA TRP A 182 1.66 4.19 7.33
C TRP A 182 0.79 3.43 8.34
N THR A 183 1.45 2.83 9.33
CA THR A 183 0.83 2.08 10.43
C THR A 183 1.32 2.61 11.78
N PRO A 184 0.74 2.18 12.91
CA PRO A 184 1.19 2.58 14.25
C PRO A 184 2.61 2.14 14.61
N ASP A 185 3.16 1.13 13.93
CA ASP A 185 4.48 0.55 14.24
C ASP A 185 5.53 0.83 13.16
N ILE A 186 5.13 1.12 11.92
CA ILE A 186 6.07 1.29 10.80
C ILE A 186 5.52 2.20 9.70
N ALA A 187 6.38 3.04 9.14
CA ALA A 187 6.08 3.86 7.97
C ALA A 187 7.12 3.62 6.86
N PHE A 188 6.66 3.50 5.62
CA PHE A 188 7.53 3.34 4.45
C PHE A 188 7.36 4.45 3.45
N HIS A 189 8.49 4.88 2.89
CA HIS A 189 8.54 5.84 1.80
C HIS A 189 9.37 5.29 0.63
N VAL A 190 8.96 5.62 -0.59
CA VAL A 190 9.81 5.46 -1.78
C VAL A 190 10.23 6.85 -2.24
N THR A 191 11.54 7.10 -2.24
CA THR A 191 12.10 8.43 -2.54
C THR A 191 13.51 8.33 -3.12
N ALA A 192 13.89 9.33 -3.92
CA ALA A 192 15.28 9.51 -4.38
C ALA A 192 16.15 10.27 -3.36
N THR A 193 15.53 10.86 -2.33
CA THR A 193 16.23 11.71 -1.34
C THR A 193 15.93 11.20 0.07
N PRO A 194 16.52 10.07 0.49
CA PRO A 194 16.27 9.49 1.81
C PRO A 194 16.78 10.38 2.96
N GLY A 195 17.76 11.24 2.70
CA GLY A 195 18.44 12.01 3.76
C GLY A 195 19.23 11.07 4.66
N ASP A 196 19.19 11.31 5.97
CA ASP A 196 19.89 10.50 6.98
C ASP A 196 19.07 9.28 7.45
N ARG A 197 17.89 9.03 6.86
CA ARG A 197 16.99 7.95 7.28
C ARG A 197 17.49 6.59 6.79
N PRO A 198 17.28 5.49 7.55
CA PRO A 198 17.60 4.14 7.12
C PRO A 198 16.93 3.81 5.79
N ALA A 199 17.74 3.53 4.77
CA ALA A 199 17.25 3.33 3.41
C ALA A 199 18.01 2.25 2.65
N ALA A 200 17.30 1.54 1.78
CA ALA A 200 17.85 0.56 0.86
C ALA A 200 17.43 0.88 -0.58
N GLY A 201 18.39 0.98 -1.50
CA GLY A 201 18.11 1.22 -2.92
C GLY A 201 17.23 0.12 -3.53
N LEU A 202 16.33 0.48 -4.44
CA LEU A 202 15.42 -0.46 -5.10
C LEU A 202 16.12 -1.33 -6.17
N GLY A 203 17.30 -0.91 -6.62
CA GLY A 203 18.08 -1.53 -7.69
C GLY A 203 17.84 -0.85 -9.05
N ASP A 204 18.48 -1.36 -10.10
CA ASP A 204 18.53 -0.68 -11.40
C ASP A 204 17.21 -0.73 -12.18
N GLN A 205 16.33 -1.68 -11.87
CA GLN A 205 15.09 -1.95 -12.61
C GLN A 205 13.98 -2.42 -11.67
N PRO A 206 12.71 -2.12 -11.99
CA PRO A 206 11.58 -2.60 -11.20
C PRO A 206 11.49 -4.13 -11.26
N ALA A 207 11.52 -4.75 -10.09
CA ALA A 207 11.47 -6.20 -9.92
C ALA A 207 10.75 -6.59 -8.62
N ARG A 208 10.26 -7.84 -8.58
CA ARG A 208 9.70 -8.47 -7.38
C ARG A 208 10.81 -8.84 -6.39
N SER A 209 11.39 -7.83 -5.76
CA SER A 209 12.56 -7.92 -4.89
C SER A 209 12.34 -7.30 -3.51
N PHE A 210 11.08 -7.27 -3.02
CA PHE A 210 10.80 -6.68 -1.70
C PHE A 210 11.65 -7.32 -0.59
N ALA A 211 11.66 -8.65 -0.48
CA ALA A 211 12.47 -9.38 0.50
C ALA A 211 13.96 -9.05 0.47
N ASP A 212 14.53 -8.85 -0.73
CA ASP A 212 15.92 -8.45 -0.90
C ASP A 212 16.14 -7.01 -0.41
N THR A 213 15.27 -6.08 -0.83
CA THR A 213 15.34 -4.69 -0.42
C THR A 213 15.18 -4.53 1.10
N TRP A 214 14.22 -5.23 1.70
CA TRP A 214 14.04 -5.32 3.14
C TRP A 214 15.27 -5.85 3.85
N SER A 215 15.91 -6.89 3.30
CA SER A 215 17.11 -7.50 3.90
C SER A 215 18.35 -6.61 3.83
N ARG A 216 18.38 -5.66 2.87
CA ARG A 216 19.48 -4.70 2.69
C ARG A 216 19.31 -3.40 3.48
N LEU A 217 18.20 -3.21 4.21
CA LEU A 217 18.05 -2.07 5.09
C LEU A 217 19.16 -2.10 6.16
N PRO A 218 19.84 -0.97 6.40
CA PRO A 218 20.91 -0.91 7.39
C PRO A 218 20.37 -1.07 8.82
N ASP A 219 19.18 -0.50 9.08
CA ASP A 219 18.46 -0.60 10.35
C ASP A 219 17.00 -0.93 10.08
N HIS A 220 16.41 -1.79 10.93
CA HIS A 220 15.00 -2.16 10.87
C HIS A 220 14.22 -1.43 11.97
N PRO A 221 13.05 -0.84 11.65
CA PRO A 221 12.25 -0.09 12.64
C PRO A 221 11.46 -0.99 13.62
N LEU A 222 11.59 -2.31 13.52
CA LEU A 222 10.87 -3.28 14.35
C LEU A 222 11.77 -3.78 15.49
N ASP A 223 11.22 -3.87 16.71
CA ASP A 223 11.93 -4.44 17.88
C ASP A 223 11.98 -5.98 17.82
N VAL A 224 12.79 -6.49 16.90
CA VAL A 224 12.98 -7.94 16.67
C VAL A 224 13.69 -8.64 17.84
N ASP A 225 14.41 -7.91 18.69
CA ASP A 225 15.08 -8.50 19.85
C ASP A 225 14.14 -8.60 21.06
N GLY A 226 13.24 -7.63 21.23
CA GLY A 226 12.32 -7.54 22.37
C GLY A 226 11.03 -8.36 22.22
N GLU A 227 10.45 -8.46 21.01
CA GLU A 227 9.13 -9.08 20.86
C GLU A 227 9.05 -10.20 19.82
N ARG A 228 8.35 -11.29 20.17
CA ARG A 228 8.15 -12.44 19.28
C ARG A 228 7.37 -12.07 18.02
N ARG A 229 6.38 -11.18 18.10
CA ARG A 229 5.56 -10.76 16.94
C ARG A 229 6.43 -10.11 15.86
N TRP A 230 7.38 -9.26 16.26
CA TRP A 230 8.29 -8.57 15.34
C TRP A 230 9.28 -9.51 14.68
N ARG A 231 9.77 -10.54 15.38
CA ARG A 231 10.56 -11.62 14.77
C ARG A 231 9.79 -12.40 13.72
N ILE A 232 8.51 -12.67 13.97
CA ILE A 232 7.65 -13.37 13.00
C ILE A 232 7.45 -12.50 11.76
N LEU A 233 7.12 -11.21 11.94
CA LEU A 233 6.95 -10.27 10.85
C LEU A 233 8.21 -10.20 9.98
N ASP A 234 9.37 -9.89 10.58
CA ASP A 234 10.65 -9.80 9.87
C ASP A 234 10.98 -11.09 9.07
N ALA A 235 10.79 -12.26 9.68
CA ALA A 235 11.05 -13.54 9.03
C ALA A 235 10.15 -13.77 7.80
N GLN A 236 8.90 -13.30 7.81
CA GLN A 236 8.02 -13.37 6.63
C GLN A 236 8.40 -12.35 5.57
N LEU A 237 8.74 -11.12 5.96
CA LEU A 237 9.15 -10.06 5.02
C LEU A 237 10.37 -10.44 4.20
N ARG A 238 11.30 -11.20 4.79
CA ARG A 238 12.47 -11.79 4.09
C ARG A 238 12.12 -12.87 3.06
N ARG A 239 10.84 -13.21 2.86
CA ARG A 239 10.38 -14.23 1.90
C ARG A 239 9.42 -13.66 0.84
N ILE A 240 8.71 -12.58 1.16
CA ILE A 240 7.72 -12.00 0.25
C ILE A 240 8.44 -11.18 -0.82
N ARG A 241 8.28 -11.59 -2.08
CA ARG A 241 8.91 -10.92 -3.23
C ARG A 241 8.09 -9.76 -3.79
N SER A 242 6.76 -9.89 -3.75
CA SER A 242 5.82 -8.89 -4.28
C SER A 242 5.72 -7.72 -3.32
N TRP A 243 5.95 -6.51 -3.82
CA TRP A 243 5.89 -5.29 -3.02
C TRP A 243 4.49 -5.03 -2.47
N SER A 244 3.45 -5.00 -3.32
CA SER A 244 2.08 -4.73 -2.84
C SER A 244 1.57 -5.79 -1.86
N ALA A 245 1.96 -7.06 -2.05
CA ALA A 245 1.59 -8.14 -1.12
C ALA A 245 2.32 -8.01 0.22
N ALA A 246 3.60 -7.58 0.23
CA ALA A 246 4.33 -7.35 1.46
C ALA A 246 3.74 -6.18 2.25
N LEU A 247 3.44 -5.06 1.59
CA LEU A 247 2.82 -3.89 2.21
C LEU A 247 1.45 -4.24 2.81
N ALA A 248 0.62 -4.98 2.06
CA ALA A 248 -0.65 -5.50 2.54
C ALA A 248 -0.49 -6.41 3.76
N PHE A 249 0.51 -7.30 3.74
CA PHE A 249 0.78 -8.20 4.85
C PHE A 249 1.23 -7.45 6.11
N ILE A 250 2.10 -6.43 5.99
CA ILE A 250 2.53 -5.60 7.13
C ILE A 250 1.32 -4.89 7.73
N ASP A 251 0.49 -4.31 6.88
CA ASP A 251 -0.70 -3.57 7.28
C ASP A 251 -1.69 -4.46 8.06
N GLU A 252 -2.02 -5.62 7.52
CA GLU A 252 -2.88 -6.61 8.20
C GLU A 252 -2.24 -7.14 9.48
N PHE A 253 -0.93 -7.42 9.47
CA PHE A 253 -0.21 -7.94 10.63
C PHE A 253 -0.20 -6.94 11.77
N THR A 254 0.10 -5.66 11.49
CA THR A 254 0.12 -4.58 12.48
C THR A 254 -1.28 -4.34 13.04
N ALA A 255 -2.33 -4.33 12.21
CA ALA A 255 -3.71 -4.22 12.68
C ALA A 255 -4.12 -5.39 13.58
N ALA A 256 -3.78 -6.63 13.22
CA ALA A 256 -4.13 -7.82 14.01
C ALA A 256 -3.34 -7.94 15.33
N HIS A 257 -2.18 -7.28 15.42
CA HIS A 257 -1.32 -7.30 16.60
C HIS A 257 -1.22 -5.94 17.28
N ALA A 258 -2.03 -4.96 16.90
CA ALA A 258 -2.19 -3.73 17.65
C ALA A 258 -2.56 -4.13 19.08
N SER A 259 -1.83 -3.59 20.06
CA SER A 259 -2.07 -3.90 21.47
C SER A 259 -3.55 -3.69 21.74
N ALA A 260 -4.30 -4.75 22.02
CA ALA A 260 -5.64 -4.61 22.55
C ALA A 260 -5.49 -3.68 23.74
N GLY A 261 -6.13 -2.51 23.66
CA GLY A 261 -6.12 -1.52 24.73
C GLY A 261 -6.33 -2.25 26.05
N VAL A 262 -5.52 -1.90 27.04
CA VAL A 262 -5.61 -2.46 28.39
C VAL A 262 -7.03 -2.26 28.89
N ASP A 263 -7.87 -3.27 28.71
CA ASP A 263 -9.15 -3.39 29.38
C ASP A 263 -9.17 -4.75 30.09
N ARG A 264 -8.32 -4.83 31.11
CA ARG A 264 -8.66 -5.58 32.31
C ARG A 264 -8.92 -4.55 33.39
N GLY A 265 -10.13 -3.99 33.36
CA GLY A 265 -10.76 -3.45 34.56
C GLY A 265 -10.87 -4.57 35.59
N ASP A 266 -9.87 -4.66 36.44
CA ASP A 266 -10.02 -5.20 37.79
C ASP A 266 -10.81 -4.18 38.62
N GLY A 267 -11.87 -4.63 39.28
CA GLY A 267 -12.71 -3.85 40.19
C GLY A 267 -14.18 -4.02 39.81
N THR A 268 -15.00 -4.78 40.54
CA THR A 268 -15.08 -4.98 41.99
C THR A 268 -15.60 -6.36 42.36
#